data_AF-A0A1G9C1W6-F1
#
_entry.id   AF-A0A1G9C1W6-F1
#
_cell.length_a   1.000
_cell.length_b   1.000
_cell.length_c   1.000
_cell.angle_alpha   90.00
_cell.angle_beta   90.00
_cell.angle_gamma   90.00
#
_symmetry.space_group_name_H-M   'P 1'
#
loop_
_entity.id
_entity.type
_entity.pdbx_description
1 polymer ?
#
loop_
_entity_poly.entity_id
_entity_poly.type
_entity_poly.pdbx_seq_one_letter_code
_entity_poly.pdbx_strand_id
1 'polypeptide(L)'
;MKILYFFVLFISSQIYSQVNSKVKTELNETDSIYLKSIEKYLEQNVAYYKIHFPKEIIYKTIYIQSEKFLEKLPAKLNGYQIIQVENKDLHKYFKNNKSQITLVQISSISIENSLFYITISPYSVEKKSKNKMKFILSDWTNVYFRFEGGKLVFNKIETEGI
;
A
#
# COMPACT_ATOMS: atom_id res chain seq x y z
N MET A 1 -66.20 -6.52 19.20
CA MET A 1 -65.38 -7.38 20.10
C MET A 1 -64.28 -8.01 19.26
N LYS A 2 -63.01 -7.64 19.48
CA LYS A 2 -61.98 -8.49 20.15
C LYS A 2 -61.77 -9.81 19.38
N ILE A 3 -60.63 -10.17 18.79
CA ILE A 3 -59.23 -9.97 19.17
C ILE A 3 -58.32 -10.16 17.93
N LEU A 4 -57.29 -9.32 17.88
CA LEU A 4 -56.17 -9.31 16.93
C LEU A 4 -55.16 -10.40 17.33
N TYR A 5 -54.89 -11.38 16.46
CA TYR A 5 -53.77 -12.32 16.64
C TYR A 5 -52.56 -11.82 15.86
N PHE A 6 -51.61 -11.25 16.59
CA PHE A 6 -50.31 -10.79 16.12
C PHE A 6 -49.35 -12.00 16.15
N PHE A 7 -49.17 -12.68 15.01
CA PHE A 7 -48.21 -13.78 14.88
C PHE A 7 -46.89 -13.22 14.37
N VAL A 8 -46.01 -12.82 15.30
CA VAL A 8 -44.63 -12.42 14.98
C VAL A 8 -43.79 -13.69 14.89
N LEU A 9 -43.54 -14.16 13.67
CA LEU A 9 -42.52 -15.16 13.41
C LEU A 9 -41.15 -14.47 13.47
N PHE A 10 -40.54 -14.53 14.66
CA PHE A 10 -39.12 -14.34 14.90
C PHE A 10 -38.36 -15.46 14.18
N ILE A 11 -38.11 -15.31 12.89
CA ILE A 11 -37.09 -16.13 12.21
C ILE A 11 -35.76 -15.50 12.59
N SER A 12 -35.16 -16.11 13.60
CA SER A 12 -33.79 -15.93 14.04
C SER A 12 -32.88 -15.73 12.84
N SER A 13 -32.39 -14.51 12.67
CA SER A 13 -31.16 -14.23 11.95
C SER A 13 -30.08 -15.10 12.59
N GLN A 14 -29.78 -16.25 11.98
CA GLN A 14 -28.52 -16.92 12.23
C GLN A 14 -27.45 -15.96 11.75
N ILE A 15 -26.94 -15.20 12.73
CA ILE A 15 -25.71 -14.45 12.68
C ILE A 15 -24.64 -15.47 12.30
N TYR A 16 -24.38 -15.59 11.00
CA TYR A 16 -23.09 -16.02 10.52
C TYR A 16 -22.12 -14.90 10.89
N SER A 17 -21.78 -14.84 12.18
CA SER A 17 -20.51 -14.34 12.64
C SER A 17 -19.48 -15.27 12.03
N GLN A 18 -19.10 -15.00 10.78
CA GLN A 18 -17.79 -15.41 10.30
C GLN A 18 -16.81 -14.76 11.25
N VAL A 19 -16.35 -15.62 12.14
CA VAL A 19 -15.13 -15.56 12.93
C VAL A 19 -14.08 -14.81 12.11
N ASN A 20 -13.98 -13.50 12.34
CA ASN A 20 -12.73 -12.77 12.19
C ASN A 20 -11.82 -13.28 13.31
N SER A 21 -11.40 -14.55 13.22
CA SER A 21 -10.18 -14.98 13.88
C SER A 21 -9.11 -14.17 13.18
N LYS A 22 -8.75 -13.07 13.82
CA LYS A 22 -7.57 -12.28 13.53
C LYS A 22 -6.39 -13.21 13.77
N VAL A 23 -6.13 -14.10 12.81
CA VAL A 23 -4.87 -14.83 12.71
C VAL A 23 -3.85 -13.72 12.66
N LYS A 24 -3.14 -13.55 13.78
CA LYS A 24 -2.04 -12.61 13.86
C LYS A 24 -0.95 -13.26 13.03
N THR A 25 -1.02 -13.08 11.71
CA THR A 25 -0.06 -13.65 10.77
C THR A 25 1.29 -13.13 11.20
N GLU A 26 2.13 -14.03 11.71
CA GLU A 26 3.48 -13.65 12.12
C GLU A 26 4.22 -13.16 10.86
N LEU A 27 4.73 -11.93 10.96
CA LEU A 27 5.57 -11.35 9.94
C LEU A 27 6.92 -12.06 10.03
N ASN A 28 7.40 -12.60 8.91
CA ASN A 28 8.76 -13.09 8.84
C ASN A 28 9.72 -11.91 8.63
N GLU A 29 11.02 -12.20 8.59
CA GLU A 29 12.04 -11.17 8.38
C GLU A 29 11.86 -10.46 7.03
N THR A 30 11.53 -11.19 5.97
CA THR A 30 11.27 -10.63 4.63
C THR A 30 10.10 -9.64 4.65
N ASP A 31 8.98 -10.01 5.27
CA ASP A 31 7.80 -9.16 5.42
C ASP A 31 8.17 -7.87 6.18
N SER A 32 8.97 -8.01 7.23
CA SER A 32 9.45 -6.89 8.05
C SER A 32 10.32 -5.93 7.25
N ILE A 33 11.12 -6.44 6.31
CA ILE A 33 11.98 -5.63 5.44
C ILE A 33 11.16 -4.86 4.40
N TYR A 34 10.13 -5.47 3.80
CA TYR A 34 9.21 -4.74 2.93
C TYR A 34 8.47 -3.62 3.66
N LEU A 35 7.97 -3.91 4.87
CA LEU A 35 7.34 -2.88 5.71
C LEU A 35 8.31 -1.75 6.01
N LYS A 36 9.54 -2.07 6.42
CA LYS A 36 10.56 -1.07 6.71
C LYS A 36 10.89 -0.20 5.49
N SER A 37 10.99 -0.80 4.31
CA SER A 37 11.21 -0.07 3.06
C SER A 37 10.09 0.93 2.77
N ILE A 38 8.83 0.49 2.89
CA ILE A 38 7.68 1.37 2.67
C ILE A 38 7.63 2.48 3.73
N GLU A 39 7.87 2.16 5.02
CA GLU A 39 7.96 3.17 6.08
C GLU A 39 8.99 4.25 5.73
N LYS A 40 10.19 3.84 5.32
CA LYS A 40 11.27 4.76 4.98
C LYS A 40 10.97 5.62 3.76
N TYR A 41 10.37 5.04 2.73
CA TYR A 41 9.88 5.79 1.59
C TYR A 41 8.80 6.82 1.98
N LEU A 42 7.83 6.45 2.83
CA LEU A 42 6.78 7.36 3.28
C LEU A 42 7.35 8.49 4.16
N GLU A 43 8.28 8.19 5.06
CA GLU A 43 9.00 9.17 5.89
C GLU A 43 9.70 10.22 5.01
N GLN A 44 10.43 9.77 3.99
CA GLN A 44 11.12 10.65 3.05
C GLN A 44 10.14 11.54 2.27
N ASN A 45 9.06 10.96 1.73
CA ASN A 45 8.04 11.73 1.01
C ASN A 45 7.41 12.80 1.89
N VAL A 46 7.04 12.46 3.13
CA VAL A 46 6.49 13.45 4.09
C VAL A 46 7.48 14.59 4.32
N ALA A 47 8.77 14.28 4.48
CA ALA A 47 9.80 15.30 4.67
C ALA A 47 9.91 16.23 3.45
N TYR A 48 9.94 15.66 2.24
CA TYR A 48 10.00 16.42 0.99
C TYR A 48 8.79 17.37 0.83
N TYR A 49 7.57 16.85 0.97
CA TYR A 49 6.35 17.68 0.84
C TYR A 49 6.27 18.77 1.91
N LYS A 50 6.68 18.51 3.15
CA LYS A 50 6.72 19.53 4.19
C LYS A 50 7.66 20.69 3.86
N ILE A 51 8.79 20.40 3.20
CA ILE A 51 9.79 21.41 2.84
C ILE A 51 9.34 22.20 1.60
N HIS A 52 8.91 21.51 0.55
CA HIS A 52 8.65 22.13 -0.76
C HIS A 52 7.20 22.61 -0.95
N PHE A 53 6.25 21.99 -0.24
CA PHE A 53 4.81 22.24 -0.39
C PHE A 53 4.10 22.33 0.99
N PRO A 54 4.52 23.24 1.89
CA PRO A 54 4.07 23.26 3.29
C PRO A 54 2.56 23.50 3.47
N LYS A 55 1.86 23.97 2.44
CA LYS A 55 0.41 24.25 2.46
C LYS A 55 -0.43 23.15 1.77
N GLU A 56 0.20 22.15 1.17
CA GLU A 56 -0.53 21.08 0.49
C GLU A 56 -1.03 20.01 1.47
N ILE A 57 -2.24 19.52 1.20
CA ILE A 57 -2.82 18.40 1.94
C ILE A 57 -2.14 17.12 1.45
N ILE A 58 -1.35 16.49 2.31
CA ILE A 58 -0.76 15.18 2.03
C ILE A 58 -1.88 14.14 2.05
N TYR A 59 -2.26 13.65 0.86
CA TYR A 59 -3.20 12.55 0.73
C TYR A 59 -2.61 11.29 1.36
N LYS A 60 -3.32 10.72 2.33
CA LYS A 60 -2.88 9.55 3.10
C LYS A 60 -3.29 8.22 2.47
N THR A 61 -3.46 8.15 1.15
CA THR A 61 -3.79 6.89 0.46
C THR A 61 -2.70 6.57 -0.54
N ILE A 62 -2.15 5.36 -0.48
CA ILE A 62 -1.13 4.88 -1.40
C ILE A 62 -1.68 3.63 -2.08
N TYR A 63 -1.63 3.64 -3.41
CA TYR A 63 -1.98 2.49 -4.22
C TYR A 63 -0.71 1.73 -4.53
N ILE A 64 -0.57 0.49 -4.06
CA ILE A 64 0.58 -0.36 -4.31
C ILE A 64 0.19 -1.43 -5.33
N GLN A 65 1.00 -1.64 -6.36
CA GLN A 65 0.80 -2.77 -7.26
C GLN A 65 0.89 -4.09 -6.48
N SER A 66 -0.10 -4.95 -6.66
CA SER A 66 -0.16 -6.23 -5.95
C SER A 66 0.94 -7.16 -6.44
N GLU A 67 1.72 -7.69 -5.50
CA GLU A 67 2.76 -8.69 -5.73
C GLU A 67 2.70 -9.73 -4.60
N LYS A 68 3.05 -10.99 -4.88
CA LYS A 68 2.92 -12.09 -3.91
C LYS A 68 3.71 -11.85 -2.61
N PHE A 69 4.91 -11.28 -2.72
CA PHE A 69 5.76 -10.96 -1.58
C PHE A 69 5.23 -9.78 -0.74
N LEU A 70 4.15 -9.12 -1.17
CA LEU A 70 3.49 -8.03 -0.44
C LEU A 70 2.16 -8.47 0.19
N GLU A 71 1.72 -9.72 0.05
CA GLU A 71 0.39 -10.16 0.52
C GLU A 71 0.10 -9.87 2.00
N LYS A 72 1.14 -9.77 2.83
CA LYS A 72 1.05 -9.49 4.27
C LYS A 72 1.13 -7.99 4.64
N LEU A 73 1.13 -7.08 3.67
CA LEU A 73 1.11 -5.65 3.96
C LEU A 73 -0.18 -5.29 4.73
N PRO A 74 -0.07 -4.50 5.81
CA PRO A 74 -1.24 -4.04 6.54
C PRO A 74 -2.01 -3.03 5.70
N ALA A 75 -3.33 -3.00 5.87
CA ALA A 75 -4.19 -2.00 5.23
C ALA A 75 -3.86 -0.56 5.68
N LYS A 76 -3.13 -0.37 6.79
CA LYS A 76 -2.67 0.92 7.27
C LYS A 76 -1.22 0.86 7.74
N LEU A 77 -0.43 1.87 7.39
CA LEU A 77 0.97 2.01 7.82
C LEU A 77 1.28 3.50 8.04
N ASN A 78 1.78 3.87 9.24
CA ASN A 78 2.12 5.26 9.59
C ASN A 78 1.02 6.30 9.28
N GLY A 79 -0.26 5.91 9.47
CA GLY A 79 -1.42 6.75 9.18
C GLY A 79 -1.82 6.81 7.70
N TYR A 80 -1.07 6.18 6.80
CA TYR A 80 -1.45 5.97 5.41
C TYR A 80 -2.36 4.75 5.28
N GLN A 81 -3.42 4.88 4.48
CA GLN A 81 -4.20 3.80 3.94
C GLN A 81 -3.42 3.17 2.78
N ILE A 82 -3.13 1.88 2.91
CA ILE A 82 -2.50 1.07 1.87
C ILE A 82 -3.61 0.35 1.11
N ILE A 83 -3.61 0.47 -0.21
CA ILE A 83 -4.54 -0.24 -1.09
C ILE A 83 -3.71 -1.00 -2.09
N GLN A 84 -3.76 -2.33 -2.02
CA GLN A 84 -3.17 -3.19 -3.03
C GLN A 84 -4.07 -3.24 -4.26
N VAL A 85 -3.48 -3.05 -5.43
CA VAL A 85 -4.19 -2.94 -6.70
C VAL A 85 -3.59 -3.88 -7.72
N GLU A 86 -4.41 -4.71 -8.32
CA GLU A 86 -4.04 -5.42 -9.54
C GLU A 86 -4.21 -4.51 -10.75
N ASN A 87 -3.37 -4.67 -11.79
CA ASN A 87 -3.44 -3.86 -13.01
C ASN A 87 -4.83 -3.88 -13.67
N LYS A 88 -5.54 -5.01 -13.60
CA LYS A 88 -6.90 -5.16 -14.13
C LYS A 88 -7.94 -4.30 -13.38
N ASP A 89 -7.70 -4.01 -12.11
CA ASP A 89 -8.63 -3.32 -11.21
C ASP A 89 -8.32 -1.82 -11.08
N LEU A 90 -7.20 -1.36 -11.63
CA LEU A 90 -6.73 0.02 -11.56
C LEU A 90 -7.79 1.03 -12.04
N HIS A 91 -8.60 0.63 -13.03
CA HIS A 91 -9.67 1.45 -13.57
C HIS A 91 -10.70 1.92 -12.54
N LYS A 92 -10.93 1.14 -11.47
CA LYS A 92 -11.93 1.41 -10.44
C LYS A 92 -11.56 2.64 -9.59
N TYR A 93 -10.28 2.94 -9.48
CA TYR A 93 -9.77 4.00 -8.59
C TYR A 93 -9.72 5.38 -9.26
N PHE A 94 -9.86 5.48 -10.58
CA PHE A 94 -9.80 6.78 -11.27
C PHE A 94 -11.00 7.70 -11.03
N LYS A 95 -12.20 7.14 -10.80
CA LYS A 95 -13.43 7.94 -10.68
C LYS A 95 -13.36 8.91 -9.50
N ASN A 96 -12.72 8.49 -8.41
CA ASN A 96 -12.60 9.27 -7.18
C ASN A 96 -11.35 10.18 -7.16
N ASN A 97 -10.44 10.02 -8.12
CA ASN A 97 -9.15 10.71 -8.14
C ASN A 97 -8.93 11.55 -9.42
N LYS A 98 -9.99 12.13 -9.99
CA LYS A 98 -9.91 13.01 -11.19
C LYS A 98 -9.16 12.38 -12.37
N SER A 99 -9.33 11.08 -12.60
CA SER A 99 -8.66 10.33 -13.68
C SER A 99 -7.13 10.20 -13.56
N GLN A 100 -6.56 10.49 -12.39
CA GLN A 100 -5.14 10.31 -12.11
C GLN A 100 -4.95 9.60 -10.77
N ILE A 101 -3.98 8.69 -10.66
CA ILE A 101 -3.57 8.11 -9.37
C ILE A 101 -2.05 8.00 -9.33
N THR A 102 -1.48 8.01 -8.13
CA THR A 102 -0.10 7.55 -7.91
C THR A 102 -0.12 6.06 -7.61
N LEU A 103 0.40 5.24 -8.52
CA LEU A 103 0.61 3.81 -8.33
C LEU A 103 2.07 3.57 -7.94
N VAL A 104 2.30 2.94 -6.81
CA VAL A 104 3.63 2.57 -6.33
C VAL A 104 3.92 1.13 -6.72
N GLN A 105 4.98 0.91 -7.48
CA GLN A 105 5.54 -0.42 -7.70
C GLN A 105 6.68 -0.65 -6.70
N ILE A 106 6.79 -1.87 -6.19
CA ILE A 106 7.85 -2.27 -5.25
C ILE A 106 8.53 -3.49 -5.84
N SER A 107 9.85 -3.44 -6.01
CA SER A 107 10.61 -4.57 -6.56
C SER A 107 10.74 -5.72 -5.55
N SER A 108 11.09 -6.91 -6.04
CA SER A 108 11.66 -7.94 -5.17
C SER A 108 12.95 -7.44 -4.50
N ILE A 109 13.34 -8.05 -3.38
CA ILE A 109 14.64 -7.79 -2.76
C ILE A 109 15.75 -8.17 -3.75
N SER A 110 16.71 -7.26 -3.91
CA SER A 110 17.91 -7.43 -4.72
C SER A 110 19.16 -7.20 -3.88
N ILE A 111 20.32 -7.55 -4.41
CA ILE A 111 21.62 -7.38 -3.73
C ILE A 111 22.58 -6.66 -4.68
N GLU A 112 23.23 -5.61 -4.19
CA GLU A 112 24.26 -4.88 -4.90
C GLU A 112 25.33 -4.40 -3.91
N ASN A 113 26.62 -4.58 -4.24
CA ASN A 113 27.74 -4.13 -3.40
C ASN A 113 27.63 -4.56 -1.92
N SER A 114 27.18 -5.81 -1.68
CA SER A 114 26.93 -6.37 -0.33
C SER A 114 25.81 -5.69 0.47
N LEU A 115 24.97 -4.89 -0.18
CA LEU A 115 23.77 -4.30 0.39
C LEU A 115 22.54 -4.97 -0.22
N PHE A 116 21.58 -5.30 0.61
CA PHE A 116 20.24 -5.70 0.16
C PHE A 116 19.45 -4.42 -0.12
N TYR A 117 18.66 -4.40 -1.18
CA TYR A 117 17.84 -3.23 -1.48
C TYR A 117 16.48 -3.61 -2.05
N ILE A 118 15.52 -2.71 -1.84
CA ILE A 118 14.19 -2.72 -2.45
C ILE A 118 14.01 -1.37 -3.15
N THR A 119 13.61 -1.42 -4.41
CA THR A 119 13.27 -0.23 -5.20
C THR A 119 11.77 0.04 -5.09
N ILE A 120 11.42 1.27 -4.80
CA ILE A 120 10.05 1.78 -4.71
C ILE A 120 9.88 2.85 -5.79
N SER A 121 9.02 2.57 -6.77
CA SER A 121 8.85 3.40 -7.97
C SER A 121 7.43 3.95 -8.05
N PRO A 122 7.19 5.21 -7.68
CA PRO A 122 5.93 5.90 -7.91
C PRO A 122 5.71 6.24 -9.39
N TYR A 123 4.61 5.74 -9.94
CA TYR A 123 4.10 6.12 -11.26
C TYR A 123 2.86 7.00 -11.11
N SER A 124 2.90 8.18 -11.72
CA SER A 124 1.68 8.90 -12.04
C SER A 124 0.97 8.20 -13.19
N VAL A 125 -0.17 7.59 -12.88
CA VAL A 125 -1.02 6.91 -13.86
C VAL A 125 -2.19 7.80 -14.21
N GLU A 126 -2.34 8.11 -15.50
CA GLU A 126 -3.43 8.92 -16.02
C GLU A 126 -4.31 8.09 -16.96
N LYS A 127 -5.63 8.10 -16.72
CA LYS A 127 -6.60 7.48 -17.63
C LYS A 127 -6.89 8.42 -18.80
N LYS A 128 -6.35 8.08 -19.99
CA LYS A 128 -6.57 8.84 -21.23
C LYS A 128 -7.89 8.48 -21.92
N SER A 129 -8.28 7.21 -21.90
CA SER A 129 -9.56 6.74 -22.44
C SER A 129 -10.02 5.47 -21.73
N LYS A 130 -11.13 4.84 -22.16
CA LYS A 130 -11.68 3.64 -21.52
C LYS A 130 -10.64 2.52 -21.36
N ASN A 131 -9.75 2.36 -22.33
CA ASN A 131 -8.77 1.27 -22.40
C ASN A 131 -7.31 1.76 -22.50
N LYS A 132 -7.05 3.07 -22.38
CA LYS A 132 -5.71 3.63 -22.51
C LYS A 132 -5.30 4.33 -21.22
N MET A 133 -4.18 3.90 -20.66
CA MET A 133 -3.52 4.53 -19.52
C MET A 133 -2.16 5.05 -19.95
N LYS A 134 -1.74 6.18 -19.37
CA LYS A 134 -0.38 6.70 -19.46
C LYS A 134 0.28 6.51 -18.10
N PHE A 135 1.45 5.88 -18.08
CA PHE A 135 2.28 5.74 -16.90
C PHE A 135 3.46 6.70 -17.05
N ILE A 136 3.70 7.53 -16.03
CA ILE A 136 4.81 8.45 -15.98
C ILE A 136 5.55 8.17 -14.68
N LEU A 137 6.78 7.68 -14.78
CA LEU A 137 7.67 7.55 -13.64
C LEU A 137 8.16 8.95 -13.25
N SER A 138 8.04 9.29 -11.97
CA SER A 138 8.55 10.56 -11.44
C SER A 138 10.01 10.38 -11.02
N ASP A 139 10.19 9.63 -9.94
CA ASP A 139 11.44 9.23 -9.33
C ASP A 139 11.33 7.78 -8.87
N TRP A 140 12.43 7.20 -8.40
CA TRP A 140 12.44 5.95 -7.66
C TRP A 140 13.32 6.06 -6.43
N THR A 141 12.98 5.29 -5.42
CA THR A 141 13.66 5.26 -4.14
C THR A 141 14.22 3.87 -3.91
N ASN A 142 15.53 3.77 -3.73
CA ASN A 142 16.19 2.55 -3.29
C ASN A 142 16.37 2.61 -1.77
N VAL A 143 15.81 1.63 -1.06
CA VAL A 143 16.03 1.48 0.39
C VAL A 143 17.02 0.34 0.62
N TYR A 144 18.19 0.68 1.17
CA TYR A 144 19.30 -0.25 1.37
C TYR A 144 19.38 -0.76 2.81
N PHE A 145 19.80 -2.01 2.95
CA PHE A 145 19.97 -2.73 4.21
C PHE A 145 21.33 -3.45 4.23
N ARG A 146 21.94 -3.52 5.41
CA ARG A 146 23.13 -4.33 5.69
C ARG A 146 22.75 -5.55 6.50
N PHE A 147 23.46 -6.65 6.28
CA PHE A 147 23.30 -7.84 7.10
C PHE A 147 24.24 -7.76 8.31
N GLU A 148 23.68 -7.60 9.50
CA GLU A 148 24.41 -7.43 10.76
C GLU A 148 23.79 -8.33 11.84
N GLY A 149 24.61 -9.18 12.47
CA GLY A 149 24.16 -10.03 13.59
C GLY A 149 23.00 -10.96 13.26
N GLY A 150 22.95 -11.48 12.02
CA GLY A 150 21.87 -12.37 11.58
C GLY A 150 20.59 -11.65 11.14
N LYS A 151 20.62 -10.32 10.99
CA LYS A 151 19.44 -9.52 10.62
C LYS A 151 19.76 -8.49 9.56
N LEU A 152 18.78 -8.19 8.72
CA LEU A 152 18.85 -7.03 7.83
C LEU A 152 18.50 -5.73 8.57
N VAL A 153 19.45 -4.80 8.63
CA VAL A 153 19.35 -3.51 9.31
C VAL A 153 19.35 -2.39 8.27
N PHE A 154 18.44 -1.43 8.43
CA PHE A 154 18.38 -0.25 7.55
C PHE A 154 19.73 0.46 7.48
N ASN A 155 20.18 0.78 6.27
CA ASN A 155 21.44 1.46 6.05
C ASN A 155 21.29 2.87 5.51
N LYS A 156 20.65 3.02 4.34
CA LYS A 156 20.51 4.31 3.65
C LYS A 156 19.33 4.28 2.69
N ILE A 157 18.96 5.47 2.23
CA ILE A 157 18.02 5.66 1.13
C ILE A 157 18.75 6.41 0.03
N GLU A 158 18.53 6.02 -1.22
CA GLU A 158 18.96 6.78 -2.39
C GLU A 158 17.75 7.03 -3.28
N THR A 159 17.73 8.18 -3.94
CA THR A 159 16.65 8.58 -4.83
C THR A 159 17.26 9.04 -6.13
N GLU A 160 16.77 8.48 -7.21
CA GLU A 160 17.18 8.80 -8.57
C GLU A 160 15.91 8.94 -9.42
N GLY A 161 15.98 9.74 -10.49
CA GLY A 161 14.78 10.11 -11.24
C GLY A 161 15.02 11.27 -12.20
N ILE A 162 13.97 11.63 -12.94
CA ILE A 162 13.99 12.67 -13.98
C ILE A 162 13.77 14.05 -13.38
#